data_AF-A0A225W9T0-F1
#
_entry.id   AF-A0A225W9T0-F1
#
_cell.length_a   1.000
_cell.length_b   1.000
_cell.length_c   1.000
_cell.angle_alpha   90.00
_cell.angle_beta   90.00
_cell.angle_gamma   90.00
#
_symmetry.space_group_name_H-M   'P 1'
#
loop_
_entity.id
_entity.type
_entity.pdbx_description
1 polymer ?
#
loop_
_entity_poly.entity_id
_entity_poly.type
_entity_poly.pdbx_seq_one_letter_code
_entity_poly.pdbx_strand_id
1 'polypeptide(L)'
;MKMTISDEKEKKKVDARLRCRGWKATADCDPDGTRRPELDLPCGKPVPVDQAGYCELEDKDTGEVFHVVKRTCNSVKEDAKFRCLEAAEFVKFPIRAKEVAKKASVAGFSLPHVVPVVPGVNTNQSGGRDGIVMVVYPRLLASAYATVRTLRDVLGCQLPIELWYRPDELKSTRKGLAPLKKLAESDTAGGMTFHEINDARAFGYGTKVYAIYHSFLERVLFLDADNVC
;
A
#
# COMPACT_ATOMS: atom_id res chain seq x y z
N MET A 1 -30.09 8.01 -1.87
CA MET A 1 -29.28 8.88 -2.76
C MET A 1 -29.22 8.21 -4.12
N LYS A 2 -29.72 8.86 -5.20
CA LYS A 2 -29.65 8.29 -6.57
C LYS A 2 -28.23 8.47 -7.12
N MET A 3 -27.66 7.43 -7.71
CA MET A 3 -26.35 7.48 -8.38
C MET A 3 -26.40 8.50 -9.53
N THR A 4 -25.33 9.27 -9.69
CA THR A 4 -25.21 10.21 -10.82
C THR A 4 -24.85 9.44 -12.11
N ILE A 5 -25.15 10.01 -13.27
CA ILE A 5 -24.79 9.43 -14.58
C ILE A 5 -23.27 9.25 -14.73
N SER A 6 -22.46 10.12 -14.08
CA SER A 6 -21.00 9.96 -13.99
C SER A 6 -20.59 8.78 -13.12
N ASP A 7 -21.26 8.56 -11.97
CA ASP A 7 -21.00 7.39 -11.12
C ASP A 7 -21.42 6.08 -11.82
N GLU A 8 -22.49 6.10 -12.61
CA GLU A 8 -22.92 4.94 -13.42
C GLU A 8 -21.96 4.62 -14.56
N LYS A 9 -21.40 5.64 -15.24
CA LYS A 9 -20.36 5.47 -16.26
C LYS A 9 -19.04 4.99 -15.66
N GLU A 10 -18.62 5.53 -14.51
CA GLU A 10 -17.44 5.02 -13.79
C GLU A 10 -17.65 3.59 -13.33
N LYS A 11 -18.82 3.26 -12.74
CA LYS A 11 -19.17 1.90 -12.31
C LYS A 11 -19.22 0.91 -13.48
N LYS A 12 -19.79 1.29 -14.63
CA LYS A 12 -19.74 0.50 -15.87
C LYS A 12 -18.30 0.28 -16.36
N LYS A 13 -17.40 1.27 -16.22
CA LYS A 13 -15.97 1.08 -16.50
C LYS A 13 -15.28 0.10 -15.53
N VAL A 14 -15.80 -0.12 -14.31
CA VAL A 14 -15.26 -1.10 -13.33
C VAL A 14 -15.73 -2.52 -13.61
N ASP A 15 -17.02 -2.67 -13.93
CA ASP A 15 -17.67 -3.95 -14.20
C ASP A 15 -17.49 -4.39 -15.66
N ALA A 16 -16.90 -3.52 -16.49
CA ALA A 16 -16.48 -3.82 -17.85
C ALA A 16 -15.76 -5.16 -17.85
N ARG A 17 -16.29 -6.11 -18.62
CA ARG A 17 -15.75 -7.47 -18.72
C ARG A 17 -14.47 -7.43 -19.57
N LEU A 18 -13.42 -6.80 -19.05
CA LEU A 18 -12.14 -6.59 -19.73
C LEU A 18 -11.57 -7.94 -20.18
N ARG A 19 -11.39 -8.07 -21.48
CA ARG A 19 -10.70 -9.19 -22.13
C ARG A 19 -9.25 -8.80 -22.35
N CYS A 20 -8.33 -9.56 -21.77
CA CYS A 20 -6.94 -9.43 -22.17
C CYS A 20 -6.75 -9.94 -23.61
N ARG A 21 -6.08 -9.14 -24.45
CA ARG A 21 -5.68 -9.49 -25.83
C ARG A 21 -4.21 -9.88 -25.95
N GLY A 22 -3.39 -9.55 -24.94
CA GLY A 22 -2.01 -9.99 -24.83
C GLY A 22 -1.02 -8.83 -24.73
N TRP A 23 0.25 -9.19 -24.72
CA TRP A 23 1.38 -8.27 -24.76
C TRP A 23 1.67 -7.84 -26.19
N LYS A 24 2.00 -6.56 -26.34
CA LYS A 24 2.38 -5.90 -27.58
C LYS A 24 3.78 -5.32 -27.41
N ALA A 25 4.77 -6.03 -27.94
CA ALA A 25 6.17 -5.63 -27.85
C ALA A 25 6.51 -4.45 -28.77
N THR A 26 7.40 -3.57 -28.33
CA THR A 26 7.86 -2.42 -29.10
C THR A 26 9.38 -2.32 -29.09
N ALA A 27 9.91 -1.59 -30.06
CA ALA A 27 11.34 -1.36 -30.24
C ALA A 27 11.84 -0.21 -29.33
N ASP A 28 13.16 -0.01 -29.36
CA ASP A 28 13.84 1.18 -28.82
C ASP A 28 13.62 1.45 -27.33
N CYS A 29 13.26 0.41 -26.59
CA CYS A 29 12.90 0.49 -25.18
C CYS A 29 11.76 1.46 -24.87
N ASP A 30 10.93 1.79 -25.87
CA ASP A 30 9.84 2.75 -25.78
C ASP A 30 8.50 2.02 -25.93
N PRO A 31 7.58 2.05 -24.94
CA PRO A 31 6.25 1.44 -25.07
C PRO A 31 5.40 2.04 -26.21
N ASP A 32 5.70 3.24 -26.70
CA ASP A 32 5.04 3.86 -27.84
C ASP A 32 5.89 3.76 -29.14
N GLY A 33 6.99 3.01 -29.07
CA GLY A 33 7.91 2.76 -30.19
C GLY A 33 7.36 1.79 -31.24
N THR A 34 8.18 1.50 -32.26
CA THR A 34 7.79 0.66 -33.40
C THR A 34 7.40 -0.74 -32.94
N ARG A 35 6.28 -1.27 -33.44
CA ARG A 35 5.78 -2.60 -33.08
C ARG A 35 6.74 -3.72 -33.49
N ARG A 36 6.85 -4.73 -32.62
CA ARG A 36 7.65 -5.97 -32.79
C ARG A 36 6.73 -7.20 -32.64
N PRO A 37 5.85 -7.50 -33.62
CA PRO A 37 4.82 -8.54 -33.47
C PRO A 37 5.36 -9.93 -33.21
N GLU A 38 6.59 -10.22 -33.65
CA GLU A 38 7.28 -11.49 -33.42
C GLU A 38 7.63 -11.73 -31.95
N LEU A 39 7.59 -10.69 -31.12
CA LEU A 39 7.81 -10.72 -29.67
C LEU A 39 6.52 -10.57 -28.87
N ASP A 40 5.34 -10.53 -29.51
CA ASP A 40 4.06 -10.50 -28.81
C ASP A 40 3.85 -11.77 -27.98
N LEU A 41 3.19 -11.64 -26.83
CA LEU A 41 2.94 -12.76 -25.92
C LEU A 41 1.45 -12.88 -25.58
N PRO A 42 0.94 -14.09 -25.39
CA PRO A 42 -0.42 -14.29 -24.89
C PRO A 42 -0.52 -13.84 -23.42
N CYS A 43 -1.73 -13.55 -22.98
CA CYS A 43 -2.02 -12.98 -21.65
C CYS A 43 -1.44 -13.74 -20.45
N GLY A 44 -1.33 -15.07 -20.56
CA GLY A 44 -0.85 -15.92 -19.47
C GLY A 44 0.67 -16.07 -19.41
N LYS A 45 1.41 -15.62 -20.43
CA LYS A 45 2.88 -15.72 -20.45
C LYS A 45 3.51 -14.55 -19.70
N PRO A 46 4.51 -14.81 -18.83
CA PRO A 46 5.30 -13.74 -18.22
C PRO A 46 6.00 -12.92 -19.31
N VAL A 47 5.91 -11.60 -19.19
CA VAL A 47 6.61 -10.70 -20.10
C VAL A 47 8.07 -10.60 -19.65
N PRO A 48 9.06 -10.77 -20.55
CA PRO A 48 10.47 -10.58 -20.23
C PRO A 48 10.76 -9.19 -19.64
N VAL A 49 11.75 -9.13 -18.76
CA VAL A 49 12.11 -7.89 -18.04
C VAL A 49 12.73 -6.85 -18.99
N ASP A 50 13.45 -7.32 -20.01
CA ASP A 50 14.21 -6.57 -21.01
C ASP A 50 13.37 -6.09 -22.21
N GLN A 51 12.06 -6.37 -22.24
CA GLN A 51 11.18 -5.96 -23.33
C GLN A 51 10.39 -4.69 -23.01
N ALA A 52 10.31 -3.79 -24.00
CA ALA A 52 9.37 -2.68 -24.00
C ALA A 52 8.06 -3.04 -24.72
N GLY A 53 7.00 -2.36 -24.35
CA GLY A 53 5.66 -2.58 -24.90
C GLY A 53 4.53 -2.28 -23.93
N TYR A 54 3.36 -2.82 -24.23
CA TYR A 54 2.15 -2.64 -23.42
C TYR A 54 1.24 -3.87 -23.49
N CYS A 55 0.32 -3.97 -22.52
CA CYS A 55 -0.76 -4.94 -22.56
C CYS A 55 -1.99 -4.33 -23.22
N GLU A 56 -2.60 -5.05 -24.16
CA GLU A 56 -3.91 -4.70 -24.70
C GLU A 56 -5.02 -5.36 -23.88
N LEU A 57 -5.94 -4.52 -23.41
CA LEU A 57 -7.21 -4.94 -22.82
C LEU A 57 -8.35 -4.41 -23.67
N GLU A 58 -9.39 -5.20 -23.84
CA GLU A 58 -10.59 -4.83 -24.60
C GLU A 58 -11.79 -4.87 -23.67
N ASP A 59 -12.55 -3.78 -23.65
CA ASP A 59 -13.88 -3.79 -23.04
C ASP A 59 -14.86 -4.52 -23.95
N LYS A 60 -15.41 -5.64 -23.47
CA LYS A 60 -16.35 -6.45 -24.25
C LYS A 60 -17.69 -5.76 -24.50
N ASP A 61 -18.05 -4.77 -23.70
CA ASP A 61 -19.36 -4.11 -23.80
C ASP A 61 -19.32 -2.98 -24.84
N THR A 62 -18.17 -2.31 -24.97
CA THR A 62 -17.98 -1.18 -25.91
C THR A 62 -17.12 -1.52 -27.13
N GLY A 63 -16.30 -2.58 -27.05
CA GLY A 63 -15.27 -2.91 -28.03
C GLY A 63 -14.02 -2.02 -27.95
N GLU A 64 -13.94 -1.10 -27.00
CA GLU A 64 -12.81 -0.19 -26.84
C GLU A 64 -11.54 -0.95 -26.40
N VAL A 65 -10.38 -0.62 -26.99
CA VAL A 65 -9.09 -1.23 -26.67
C VAL A 65 -8.22 -0.23 -25.90
N PHE A 66 -7.72 -0.66 -24.76
CA PHE A 66 -6.85 0.11 -23.87
C PHE A 66 -5.44 -0.44 -23.90
N HIS A 67 -4.45 0.46 -23.95
CA HIS A 67 -3.04 0.14 -23.79
C HIS A 67 -2.63 0.45 -22.35
N VAL A 68 -2.36 -0.60 -21.58
CA VAL A 68 -2.10 -0.50 -20.14
C VAL A 68 -0.77 -1.16 -19.81
N VAL A 69 -0.22 -0.84 -18.64
CA VAL A 69 1.07 -1.36 -18.18
C VAL A 69 2.15 -1.14 -19.25
N LYS A 70 2.24 0.10 -19.73
CA LYS A 70 3.30 0.55 -20.64
C LYS A 70 4.65 0.38 -19.94
N ARG A 71 5.60 -0.27 -20.60
CA ARG A 71 6.93 -0.57 -20.05
C ARG A 71 8.05 -0.25 -21.03
N THR A 72 9.16 0.17 -20.45
CA THR A 72 10.47 0.24 -21.09
C THR A 72 11.31 -0.99 -20.71
N CYS A 73 12.46 -1.20 -21.34
CA CYS A 73 13.33 -2.37 -21.11
C CYS A 73 13.86 -2.51 -19.67
N ASN A 74 13.82 -1.45 -18.85
CA ASN A 74 14.40 -1.45 -17.48
C ASN A 74 13.39 -0.98 -16.41
N SER A 75 12.09 -1.10 -16.68
CA SER A 75 11.05 -0.58 -15.78
C SER A 75 10.71 -1.49 -14.59
N VAL A 76 11.31 -2.67 -14.51
CA VAL A 76 11.00 -3.68 -13.47
C VAL A 76 12.28 -4.36 -12.99
N LYS A 77 12.27 -4.81 -11.73
CA LYS A 77 13.35 -5.61 -11.16
C LYS A 77 13.48 -6.94 -11.92
N GLU A 78 14.69 -7.48 -11.97
CA GLU A 78 15.01 -8.71 -12.70
C GLU A 78 14.20 -9.94 -12.26
N ASP A 79 13.78 -9.96 -10.99
CA ASP A 79 12.99 -11.04 -10.39
C ASP A 79 11.47 -10.82 -10.53
N ALA A 80 11.04 -9.65 -11.02
CA ALA A 80 9.63 -9.33 -11.15
C ALA A 80 9.00 -10.13 -12.30
N LYS A 81 7.92 -10.83 -11.99
CA LYS A 81 7.11 -11.56 -12.98
C LYS A 81 5.76 -10.87 -13.11
N PHE A 82 5.45 -10.44 -14.33
CA PHE A 82 4.17 -9.81 -14.64
C PHE A 82 3.57 -10.43 -15.90
N ARG A 83 2.24 -10.60 -15.89
CA ARG A 83 1.46 -11.13 -17.01
C ARG A 83 0.36 -10.14 -17.40
N CYS A 84 0.06 -10.04 -18.70
CA CYS A 84 -1.05 -9.16 -19.13
C CYS A 84 -2.42 -9.58 -18.59
N LEU A 85 -2.60 -10.84 -18.15
CA LEU A 85 -3.82 -11.23 -17.43
C LEU A 85 -4.02 -10.43 -16.12
N GLU A 86 -2.94 -10.03 -15.46
CA GLU A 86 -2.96 -9.23 -14.23
C GLU A 86 -3.21 -7.74 -14.52
N ALA A 87 -3.01 -7.30 -15.76
CA ALA A 87 -3.20 -5.91 -16.18
C ALA A 87 -4.63 -5.41 -15.95
N ALA A 88 -5.63 -6.30 -16.07
CA ALA A 88 -7.03 -5.95 -15.83
C ALA A 88 -7.28 -5.53 -14.38
N GLU A 89 -6.52 -6.06 -13.41
CA GLU A 89 -6.64 -5.64 -12.01
C GLU A 89 -6.06 -4.23 -11.78
N PHE A 90 -5.02 -3.83 -12.54
CA PHE A 90 -4.48 -2.47 -12.47
C PHE A 90 -5.49 -1.42 -12.95
N VAL A 91 -6.27 -1.71 -14.00
CA VAL A 91 -7.31 -0.78 -14.48
C VAL A 91 -8.42 -0.58 -13.47
N LYS A 92 -8.75 -1.62 -12.69
CA LYS A 92 -9.77 -1.54 -11.63
C LYS A 92 -9.29 -0.80 -10.39
N PHE A 93 -7.97 -0.67 -10.19
CA PHE A 93 -7.40 -0.13 -8.96
C PHE A 93 -7.85 1.31 -8.66
N PRO A 94 -7.78 2.28 -9.60
CA PRO A 94 -8.24 3.65 -9.34
C PRO A 94 -9.71 3.72 -8.92
N ILE A 95 -10.57 2.88 -9.50
CA ILE A 95 -11.98 2.93 -9.15
C ILE A 95 -12.23 2.28 -7.79
N ARG A 96 -11.66 1.09 -7.52
CA ARG A 96 -11.74 0.47 -6.20
C ARG A 96 -11.18 1.39 -5.11
N ALA A 97 -10.09 2.11 -5.39
CA ALA A 97 -9.54 3.10 -4.48
C ALA A 97 -10.54 4.25 -4.19
N LYS A 98 -11.19 4.79 -5.23
CA LYS A 98 -12.25 5.80 -5.05
C LYS A 98 -13.43 5.26 -4.25
N GLU A 99 -13.87 4.02 -4.50
CA GLU A 99 -14.98 3.39 -3.76
C GLU A 99 -14.64 3.22 -2.28
N VAL A 100 -13.43 2.75 -1.97
CA VAL A 100 -12.95 2.63 -0.58
C VAL A 100 -12.83 4.01 0.06
N ALA A 101 -12.28 5.00 -0.65
CA ALA A 101 -12.18 6.37 -0.15
C ALA A 101 -13.55 7.00 0.13
N LYS A 102 -14.54 6.78 -0.75
CA LYS A 102 -15.93 7.20 -0.54
C LYS A 102 -16.51 6.57 0.74
N LYS A 103 -16.27 5.27 0.97
CA LYS A 103 -16.70 4.59 2.21
C LYS A 103 -16.02 5.16 3.45
N ALA A 104 -14.73 5.45 3.38
CA ALA A 104 -13.96 6.03 4.48
C ALA A 104 -14.28 7.51 4.74
N SER A 105 -14.89 8.21 3.77
CA SER A 105 -15.28 9.63 3.88
C SER A 105 -16.68 9.84 4.47
N VAL A 106 -17.41 8.77 4.78
CA VAL A 106 -18.75 8.89 5.38
C VAL A 106 -18.61 9.42 6.81
N ALA A 107 -19.43 10.41 7.17
CA ALA A 107 -19.45 10.96 8.52
C ALA A 107 -19.69 9.84 9.56
N GLY A 108 -18.84 9.79 10.59
CA GLY A 108 -18.88 8.74 11.62
C GLY A 108 -18.04 7.50 11.28
N PHE A 109 -17.32 7.47 10.15
CA PHE A 109 -16.27 6.47 9.94
C PHE A 109 -15.12 6.70 10.93
N SER A 110 -14.74 5.64 11.63
CA SER A 110 -13.55 5.60 12.49
C SER A 110 -12.77 4.32 12.20
N LEU A 111 -11.46 4.34 12.43
CA LEU A 111 -10.67 3.12 12.38
C LEU A 111 -11.15 2.12 13.45
N PRO A 112 -10.96 0.81 13.26
CA PRO A 112 -11.54 -0.24 14.11
C PRO A 112 -11.19 -0.13 15.59
N HIS A 113 -10.06 0.49 15.92
CA HIS A 113 -9.56 0.60 17.29
C HIS A 113 -9.63 2.03 17.86
N VAL A 114 -10.15 3.00 17.09
CA VAL A 114 -10.34 4.37 17.56
C VAL A 114 -11.70 4.46 18.23
N VAL A 115 -11.72 4.85 19.51
CA VAL A 115 -12.97 5.08 20.25
C VAL A 115 -13.68 6.28 19.63
N PRO A 116 -14.89 6.11 19.06
CA PRO A 116 -15.61 7.23 18.46
C PRO A 116 -15.99 8.25 19.54
N VAL A 117 -15.96 9.53 19.18
CA VAL A 117 -16.40 10.62 20.06
C VAL A 117 -17.92 10.50 20.24
N VAL A 118 -18.37 9.95 21.36
CA VAL A 118 -19.78 9.90 21.73
C VAL A 118 -20.10 11.09 22.65
N PRO A 119 -21.13 11.90 22.35
CA PRO A 119 -21.55 12.99 23.24
C PRO A 119 -21.92 12.44 24.63
N GLY A 120 -21.24 12.94 25.68
CA GLY A 120 -21.53 12.59 27.08
C GLY A 120 -20.63 11.52 27.71
N VAL A 121 -19.60 11.00 27.01
CA VAL A 121 -18.58 10.09 27.58
C VAL A 121 -17.28 10.86 27.87
N ASN A 122 -16.61 10.53 28.98
CA ASN A 122 -15.38 11.19 29.44
C ASN A 122 -14.30 11.23 28.34
N THR A 123 -13.95 12.46 27.93
CA THR A 123 -13.08 12.85 26.80
C THR A 123 -11.60 12.49 26.96
N ASN A 124 -11.18 11.88 28.07
CA ASN A 124 -9.76 11.52 28.27
C ASN A 124 -9.36 10.26 27.48
N GLN A 125 -10.33 9.51 26.93
CA GLN A 125 -10.14 8.36 26.05
C GLN A 125 -10.88 8.51 24.72
N SER A 126 -11.58 9.62 24.53
CA SER A 126 -12.41 9.91 23.35
C SER A 126 -11.91 11.19 22.69
N GLY A 127 -11.71 11.14 21.38
CA GLY A 127 -10.96 12.15 20.63
C GLY A 127 -9.62 11.55 20.27
N GLY A 128 -9.45 11.24 19.00
CA GLY A 128 -8.34 10.44 18.58
C GLY A 128 -7.04 11.23 18.57
N ARG A 129 -5.98 10.46 18.81
CA ARG A 129 -4.65 10.97 19.00
C ARG A 129 -3.91 10.96 17.67
N ASP A 130 -3.15 12.03 17.44
CA ASP A 130 -2.20 12.08 16.33
C ASP A 130 -1.01 11.22 16.67
N GLY A 131 -0.45 10.51 15.70
CA GLY A 131 0.75 9.76 15.94
C GLY A 131 1.42 9.24 14.68
N ILE A 132 2.53 8.57 14.91
CA ILE A 132 3.36 7.99 13.86
C ILE A 132 3.14 6.48 13.87
N VAL A 133 2.90 5.90 12.70
CA VAL A 133 2.84 4.45 12.51
C VAL A 133 4.06 4.01 11.71
N MET A 134 4.77 3.01 12.22
CA MET A 134 5.93 2.41 11.55
C MET A 134 5.77 0.89 11.53
N VAL A 135 6.09 0.26 10.39
CA VAL A 135 6.22 -1.20 10.30
C VAL A 135 7.68 -1.59 10.33
N VAL A 136 8.04 -2.55 11.17
CA VAL A 136 9.41 -3.04 11.33
C VAL A 136 9.53 -4.54 11.08
N TYR A 137 10.62 -4.92 10.43
CA TYR A 137 11.02 -6.31 10.17
C TYR A 137 12.55 -6.42 10.33
N PRO A 138 13.14 -7.64 10.37
CA PRO A 138 14.53 -7.85 10.84
C PRO A 138 15.58 -6.89 10.28
N ARG A 139 15.56 -6.62 8.96
CA ARG A 139 16.57 -5.77 8.30
C ARG A 139 16.41 -4.29 8.63
N LEU A 140 15.24 -3.85 9.10
CA LEU A 140 14.96 -2.45 9.42
C LEU A 140 15.14 -2.12 10.90
N LEU A 141 15.42 -3.09 11.78
CA LEU A 141 15.48 -2.84 13.23
C LEU A 141 16.49 -1.74 13.62
N ALA A 142 17.67 -1.76 13.00
CA ALA A 142 18.70 -0.74 13.26
C ALA A 142 18.29 0.64 12.72
N SER A 143 17.69 0.68 11.53
CA SER A 143 17.19 1.92 10.94
C SER A 143 16.02 2.50 11.72
N ALA A 144 15.05 1.67 12.13
CA ALA A 144 13.95 2.06 13.00
C ALA A 144 14.46 2.66 14.31
N TYR A 145 15.48 2.05 14.94
CA TYR A 145 16.09 2.58 16.16
C TYR A 145 16.69 3.98 15.91
N ALA A 146 17.42 4.16 14.81
CA ALA A 146 17.98 5.45 14.43
C ALA A 146 16.88 6.50 14.17
N THR A 147 15.87 6.16 13.38
CA THR A 147 14.72 7.04 13.09
C THR A 147 14.00 7.47 14.36
N VAL A 148 13.72 6.54 15.29
CA VAL A 148 13.07 6.88 16.57
C VAL A 148 13.95 7.80 17.42
N ARG A 149 15.26 7.53 17.51
CA ARG A 149 16.22 8.42 18.20
C ARG A 149 16.26 9.80 17.59
N THR A 150 16.31 9.92 16.26
CA THR A 150 16.30 11.21 15.58
C THR A 150 15.00 11.97 15.85
N LEU A 151 13.85 11.30 15.75
CA LEU A 151 12.56 11.88 16.07
C LEU A 151 12.52 12.42 17.50
N ARG A 152 12.98 11.64 18.49
CA ARG A 152 12.92 12.01 19.91
C ARG A 152 13.97 13.01 20.31
N ASP A 153 15.23 12.74 20.01
CA ASP A 153 16.37 13.45 20.59
C ASP A 153 16.85 14.63 19.76
N VAL A 154 16.69 14.58 18.44
CA VAL A 154 17.14 15.65 17.52
C VAL A 154 16.00 16.59 17.18
N LEU A 155 14.84 16.04 16.80
CA LEU A 155 13.68 16.82 16.38
C LEU A 155 12.72 17.15 17.53
N GLY A 156 12.91 16.56 18.72
CA GLY A 156 12.07 16.81 19.89
C GLY A 156 10.61 16.36 19.71
N CYS A 157 10.33 15.44 18.79
CA CYS A 157 8.98 15.00 18.43
C CYS A 157 8.27 14.33 19.62
N GLN A 158 7.10 14.87 19.99
CA GLN A 158 6.28 14.41 21.11
C GLN A 158 5.13 13.47 20.70
N LEU A 159 4.99 13.17 19.40
CA LEU A 159 3.92 12.30 18.93
C LEU A 159 4.14 10.85 19.41
N PRO A 160 3.09 10.12 19.85
CA PRO A 160 3.19 8.70 20.11
C PRO A 160 3.60 7.95 18.84
N ILE A 161 4.34 6.86 19.01
CA ILE A 161 4.78 6.00 17.91
C ILE A 161 4.22 4.59 18.10
N GLU A 162 3.50 4.09 17.10
CA GLU A 162 3.09 2.70 17.00
C GLU A 162 4.06 1.91 16.12
N LEU A 163 4.73 0.92 16.71
CA LEU A 163 5.60 -0.03 16.01
C LEU A 163 4.86 -1.33 15.75
N TRP A 164 4.56 -1.60 14.49
CA TRP A 164 3.89 -2.80 14.04
C TRP A 164 4.89 -3.81 13.48
N TYR A 165 4.74 -5.09 13.83
CA TYR A 165 5.64 -6.14 13.36
C TYR A 165 4.95 -7.48 13.17
N ARG A 166 5.52 -8.31 12.31
CA ARG A 166 5.12 -9.70 12.11
C ARG A 166 5.97 -10.63 13.00
N PRO A 167 5.39 -11.33 13.99
CA PRO A 167 6.16 -12.19 14.88
C PRO A 167 6.90 -13.31 14.13
N ASP A 168 6.30 -13.87 13.08
CA ASP A 168 6.87 -14.91 12.24
C ASP A 168 8.14 -14.47 11.50
N GLU A 169 8.20 -13.22 11.03
CA GLU A 169 9.39 -12.66 10.37
C GLU A 169 10.53 -12.42 11.37
N LEU A 170 10.22 -12.04 12.60
CA LEU A 170 11.19 -11.75 13.65
C LEU A 170 11.75 -12.99 14.36
N LYS A 171 11.20 -14.19 14.15
CA LYS A 171 11.70 -15.45 14.76
C LYS A 171 13.19 -15.68 14.50
N SER A 172 13.67 -15.27 13.33
CA SER A 172 15.07 -15.38 12.90
C SER A 172 16.03 -14.51 13.72
N THR A 173 15.52 -13.44 14.36
CA THR A 173 16.32 -12.44 15.09
C THR A 173 15.94 -12.46 16.57
N ARG A 174 16.55 -13.39 17.33
CA ARG A 174 16.32 -13.49 18.77
C ARG A 174 16.53 -12.14 19.45
N LYS A 175 15.54 -11.68 20.22
CA LYS A 175 15.57 -10.40 20.92
C LYS A 175 15.80 -9.18 20.00
N GLY A 176 15.50 -9.26 18.70
CA GLY A 176 15.70 -8.16 17.75
C GLY A 176 14.98 -6.86 18.15
N LEU A 177 13.82 -6.95 18.79
CA LEU A 177 13.08 -5.79 19.29
C LEU A 177 13.61 -5.25 20.63
N ALA A 178 14.53 -5.93 21.31
CA ALA A 178 14.96 -5.53 22.65
C ALA A 178 15.54 -4.11 22.73
N PRO A 179 16.36 -3.63 21.76
CA PRO A 179 16.81 -2.24 21.76
C PRO A 179 15.68 -1.23 21.65
N LEU A 180 14.68 -1.49 20.80
CA LEU A 180 13.50 -0.63 20.64
C LEU A 180 12.61 -0.65 21.89
N LYS A 181 12.42 -1.82 22.51
CA LYS A 181 11.67 -1.95 23.77
C LYS A 181 12.35 -1.19 24.91
N LYS A 182 13.68 -1.27 25.01
CA LYS A 182 14.45 -0.49 25.97
C LYS A 182 14.34 1.02 25.72
N LEU A 183 14.32 1.44 24.45
CA LEU A 183 14.11 2.85 24.10
C LEU A 183 12.72 3.34 24.53
N ALA A 184 11.70 2.50 24.32
CA ALA A 184 10.33 2.78 24.75
C ALA A 184 10.18 2.90 26.28
N GLU A 185 10.90 2.09 27.06
CA GLU A 185 10.92 2.19 28.53
C GLU A 185 11.46 3.54 29.02
N SER A 186 12.34 4.17 28.24
CA SER A 186 12.90 5.50 28.53
C SER A 186 12.16 6.65 27.84
N ASP A 187 11.12 6.38 27.04
CA ASP A 187 10.40 7.43 26.30
C ASP A 187 9.45 8.20 27.23
N THR A 188 9.89 9.36 27.69
CA THR A 188 9.08 10.29 28.50
C THR A 188 8.28 11.29 27.66
N ALA A 189 8.38 11.23 26.33
CA ALA A 189 7.72 12.16 25.42
C ALA A 189 6.29 11.66 25.08
N GLY A 190 6.09 11.11 23.88
CA GLY A 190 4.80 10.65 23.40
C GLY A 190 4.44 9.22 23.80
N GLY A 191 5.44 8.42 24.16
CA GLY A 191 5.33 6.98 24.36
C GLY A 191 5.43 6.19 23.06
N MET A 192 5.80 4.92 23.20
CA MET A 192 5.91 3.96 22.10
C MET A 192 5.13 2.68 22.44
N THR A 193 4.34 2.20 21.49
CA THR A 193 3.57 0.96 21.62
C THR A 193 3.96 -0.04 20.54
N PHE A 194 3.84 -1.33 20.84
CA PHE A 194 4.24 -2.42 19.96
C PHE A 194 3.04 -3.30 19.64
N HIS A 195 2.80 -3.55 18.36
CA HIS A 195 1.61 -4.26 17.88
C HIS A 195 1.99 -5.41 16.94
N GLU A 196 1.38 -6.57 17.16
CA GLU A 196 1.63 -7.76 16.36
C GLU A 196 0.66 -7.86 15.19
N ILE A 197 1.20 -8.16 14.00
CA ILE A 197 0.44 -8.47 12.80
C ILE A 197 0.33 -9.99 12.67
N ASN A 198 -0.87 -10.52 12.90
CA ASN A 198 -1.17 -11.95 12.83
C ASN A 198 -2.06 -12.34 11.63
N ASP A 199 -2.54 -11.37 10.82
CA ASP A 199 -3.36 -11.65 9.64
C ASP A 199 -2.48 -12.27 8.52
N ALA A 200 -2.90 -13.43 7.99
CA ALA A 200 -2.19 -14.15 6.94
C ALA A 200 -2.09 -13.36 5.61
N ARG A 201 -2.99 -12.40 5.38
CA ARG A 201 -3.01 -11.56 4.17
C ARG A 201 -2.11 -10.34 4.28
N ALA A 202 -1.69 -9.98 5.50
CA ALA A 202 -0.86 -8.80 5.75
C ALA A 202 0.63 -9.17 5.70
N PHE A 203 1.17 -9.41 4.51
CA PHE A 203 2.59 -9.75 4.30
C PHE A 203 3.28 -8.78 3.33
N GLY A 204 4.61 -8.70 3.38
CA GLY A 204 5.38 -7.76 2.54
C GLY A 204 4.87 -6.33 2.69
N TYR A 205 4.64 -5.62 1.58
CA TYR A 205 4.10 -4.26 1.60
C TYR A 205 2.66 -4.15 2.15
N GLY A 206 1.89 -5.25 2.17
CA GLY A 206 0.53 -5.28 2.71
C GLY A 206 0.49 -5.02 4.23
N THR A 207 1.59 -5.27 4.94
CA THR A 207 1.71 -4.95 6.38
C THR A 207 1.55 -3.47 6.67
N LYS A 208 2.00 -2.59 5.75
CA LYS A 208 1.89 -1.12 5.89
C LYS A 208 0.42 -0.69 5.88
N VAL A 209 -0.34 -1.19 4.92
CA VAL A 209 -1.79 -0.92 4.81
C VAL A 209 -2.53 -1.47 6.03
N TYR A 210 -2.16 -2.68 6.49
CA TYR A 210 -2.73 -3.29 7.69
C TYR A 210 -2.49 -2.43 8.93
N ALA A 211 -1.25 -1.98 9.16
CA ALA A 211 -0.88 -1.17 10.31
C ALA A 211 -1.63 0.17 10.34
N ILE A 212 -1.77 0.85 9.18
CA ILE A 212 -2.55 2.10 9.09
C ILE A 212 -4.02 1.82 9.43
N TYR A 213 -4.62 0.78 8.84
CA TYR A 213 -6.04 0.48 9.04
C TYR A 213 -6.35 0.04 10.48
N HIS A 214 -5.44 -0.68 11.14
CA HIS A 214 -5.62 -1.17 12.52
C HIS A 214 -4.97 -0.29 13.58
N SER A 215 -4.53 0.92 13.23
CA SER A 215 -3.94 1.86 14.19
C SER A 215 -4.96 2.26 15.27
N PHE A 216 -4.47 2.53 16.48
CA PHE A 216 -5.26 3.11 17.58
C PHE A 216 -5.25 4.64 17.53
N LEU A 217 -4.54 5.23 16.56
CA LEU A 217 -4.46 6.66 16.31
C LEU A 217 -5.54 7.07 15.30
N GLU A 218 -6.14 8.25 15.47
CA GLU A 218 -7.14 8.76 14.50
C GLU A 218 -6.49 9.44 13.30
N ARG A 219 -5.39 10.18 13.54
CA ARG A 219 -4.61 10.82 12.48
C ARG A 219 -3.23 10.23 12.47
N VAL A 220 -2.92 9.53 11.37
CA VAL A 220 -1.69 8.76 11.22
C VAL A 220 -0.74 9.46 10.26
N LEU A 221 0.48 9.72 10.72
CA LEU A 221 1.64 9.88 9.85
C LEU A 221 2.32 8.52 9.70
N PHE A 222 2.17 7.89 8.55
CA PHE A 222 2.91 6.65 8.28
C PHE A 222 4.34 6.98 7.89
N LEU A 223 5.32 6.42 8.62
CA LEU A 223 6.74 6.59 8.34
C LEU A 223 7.38 5.23 8.07
N ASP A 224 8.02 5.11 6.91
CA ASP A 224 8.81 3.93 6.59
C ASP A 224 10.05 3.86 7.50
N ALA A 225 10.36 2.66 7.99
CA ALA A 225 11.43 2.48 8.99
C ALA A 225 12.85 2.65 8.44
N ASP A 226 13.01 2.77 7.13
CA ASP A 226 14.24 3.13 6.42
C ASP A 226 14.32 4.61 6.02
N ASN A 227 13.32 5.43 6.37
CA ASN A 227 13.40 6.87 6.21
C ASN A 227 14.07 7.49 7.44
N VAL A 228 15.39 7.67 7.37
CA VAL A 228 16.11 8.56 8.30
C VAL A 228 16.00 9.97 7.73
N CYS A 229 15.15 10.79 8.34
CA CYS A 229 15.07 12.23 8.09
C CYS A 229 16.08 12.98 8.94
#